data_AF-A0A101WM27-F1
#
_entry.id   AF-A0A101WM27-F1
#
_cell.length_a   1.000
_cell.length_b   1.000
_cell.length_c   1.000
_cell.angle_alpha   90.00
_cell.angle_beta   90.00
_cell.angle_gamma   90.00
#
_symmetry.space_group_name_H-M   'P 1'
#
loop_
_entity.id
_entity.type
_entity.pdbx_description
1 polymer ?
#
loop_
_entity_poly.entity_id
_entity_poly.type
_entity_poly.pdbx_seq_one_letter_code
_entity_poly.pdbx_strand_id
1 'polypeptide(L)' 'MLRKILEQTIGPMTNAEFEEVMDLVTTDIKTNHVSFGKWTSLSDVVQIAGSCFIALNRCKVA' A
#
# COMPACT_ATOMS: atom_id res chain seq x y z
N MET A 1 -4.76 -11.23 -5.70
CA MET A 1 -4.37 -11.79 -4.38
C MET A 1 -4.10 -10.70 -3.35
N LEU A 2 -3.30 -9.68 -3.70
CA LEU A 2 -2.95 -8.58 -2.78
C LEU A 2 -4.16 -7.91 -2.12
N ARG A 3 -5.20 -7.59 -2.90
CA ARG A 3 -6.47 -7.04 -2.38
C ARG A 3 -7.06 -7.86 -1.24
N LYS A 4 -7.17 -9.19 -1.39
CA LYS A 4 -7.73 -10.06 -0.35
C LYS A 4 -6.86 -10.08 0.91
N ILE A 5 -5.53 -10.06 0.76
CA ILE A 5 -4.58 -10.03 1.88
C ILE A 5 -4.73 -8.71 2.64
N LEU A 6 -4.86 -7.61 1.92
CA LEU A 6 -5.12 -6.29 2.49
C LEU A 6 -6.46 -6.27 3.22
N GLU A 7 -7.55 -6.69 2.56
CA GLU A 7 -8.87 -6.75 3.18
C GLU A 7 -8.91 -7.58 4.47
N GLN A 8 -8.13 -8.67 4.55
CA GLN A 8 -7.97 -9.48 5.75
C GLN A 8 -7.16 -8.80 6.87
N THR A 9 -6.24 -7.90 6.53
CA THR A 9 -5.29 -7.30 7.49
C THR A 9 -5.77 -5.94 7.98
N ILE A 10 -6.33 -5.12 7.09
CA ILE A 10 -6.70 -3.72 7.34
C ILE A 10 -8.20 -3.44 7.21
N GLY A 11 -8.98 -4.43 6.78
CA GLY A 11 -10.44 -4.34 6.67
C GLY A 11 -10.94 -4.06 5.25
N PRO A 12 -12.27 -4.05 5.04
CA PRO A 12 -12.86 -3.89 3.72
C PRO A 12 -12.44 -2.57 3.06
N MET A 13 -12.20 -2.62 1.76
CA MET A 13 -11.80 -1.45 0.97
C MET A 13 -12.63 -1.36 -0.31
N THR A 14 -12.95 -0.13 -0.69
CA THR A 14 -13.57 0.16 -1.98
C THR A 14 -12.56 -0.01 -3.12
N ASN A 15 -13.05 -0.13 -4.35
CA ASN A 15 -12.15 -0.22 -5.51
C ASN A 15 -11.30 1.05 -5.66
N ALA A 16 -11.86 2.23 -5.37
CA ALA A 16 -11.14 3.50 -5.43
C ALA A 16 -10.00 3.57 -4.40
N GLU A 17 -10.26 3.15 -3.15
CA GLU A 17 -9.22 3.08 -2.12
C GLU A 17 -8.13 2.07 -2.47
N PHE A 18 -8.50 0.95 -3.07
CA PHE A 18 -7.53 -0.04 -3.52
C PHE A 18 -6.64 0.51 -4.65
N GLU A 19 -7.21 1.23 -5.62
CA GLU A 19 -6.44 1.88 -6.69
C GLU A 19 -5.47 2.94 -6.14
N GLU A 20 -5.93 3.78 -5.22
CA GLU A 20 -5.12 4.83 -4.61
C GLU A 20 -3.97 4.25 -3.76
N VAL A 21 -4.25 3.20 -2.97
CA VAL A 21 -3.21 2.46 -2.23
C VAL A 21 -2.19 1.85 -3.19
N MET A 22 -2.64 1.28 -4.31
CA MET A 22 -1.74 0.66 -5.27
C MET A 22 -0.82 1.65 -5.97
N ASP A 23 -1.30 2.86 -6.26
CA ASP A 23 -0.48 3.92 -6.84
C ASP A 23 0.62 4.37 -5.86
N LEU A 24 0.26 4.55 -4.59
CA LEU A 24 1.20 4.88 -3.51
C LEU A 24 2.26 3.78 -3.33
N VAL A 25 1.83 2.52 -3.24
CA VAL A 25 2.72 1.36 -3.10
C VAL A 25 3.69 1.27 -4.26
N THR A 26 3.21 1.50 -5.49
CA THR A 26 4.05 1.47 -6.69
C THR A 26 5.10 2.57 -6.65
N THR A 27 4.73 3.76 -6.20
CA THR A 27 5.65 4.90 -6.03
C THR A 27 6.71 4.62 -4.96
N ASP A 28 6.30 4.02 -3.84
CA ASP A 28 7.20 3.64 -2.74
C ASP A 28 8.19 2.56 -3.16
N ILE A 29 7.73 1.53 -3.87
CA ILE A 29 8.58 0.48 -4.44
C ILE A 29 9.59 1.07 -5.41
N LYS A 30 9.15 1.94 -6.33
CA LYS A 30 10.04 2.60 -7.30
C LYS A 30 11.11 3.43 -6.61
N THR A 31 10.71 4.22 -5.60
CA THR A 31 11.63 5.06 -4.84
C THR A 31 12.63 4.20 -4.05
N ASN A 32 12.16 3.16 -3.37
CA ASN A 32 13.03 2.23 -2.63
C ASN A 32 14.01 1.48 -3.54
N HIS A 33 13.58 1.11 -4.74
CA HIS A 33 14.44 0.44 -5.71
C HIS A 33 15.47 1.39 -6.33
N VAL A 34 15.06 2.58 -6.79
CA VAL A 34 15.94 3.55 -7.46
C VAL A 34 16.89 4.23 -6.49
N SER A 35 16.40 4.67 -5.32
CA SER A 35 17.19 5.46 -4.37
C SER A 35 18.00 4.62 -3.40
N PHE A 36 17.54 3.40 -3.08
CA PHE A 36 18.18 2.56 -2.06
C PHE A 36 18.66 1.20 -2.57
N GLY A 37 18.44 0.87 -3.86
CA GLY A 37 18.80 -0.43 -4.43
C GLY A 37 18.09 -1.61 -3.77
N LYS A 38 17.00 -1.35 -3.02
CA LYS A 38 16.26 -2.38 -2.29
C LYS A 38 15.25 -3.04 -3.21
N TRP A 39 15.36 -4.35 -3.35
CA TRP A 39 14.36 -5.18 -4.00
C TRP A 39 13.24 -5.48 -3.01
N THR A 40 12.02 -5.11 -3.38
CA THR A 40 10.86 -5.21 -2.49
C THR A 40 10.26 -6.61 -2.59
N SER A 41 10.25 -7.35 -1.47
CA SER A 41 9.60 -8.66 -1.40
C SER A 41 8.07 -8.52 -1.33
N LEU A 42 7.33 -9.59 -1.58
CA LEU A 42 5.86 -9.58 -1.42
C LEU A 42 5.43 -9.17 0.01
N SER A 43 6.20 -9.56 1.02
CA SER A 43 5.95 -9.16 2.41
C SER A 43 6.08 -7.64 2.60
N ASP A 44 7.11 -7.05 2.00
CA ASP A 44 7.32 -5.60 2.07
C ASP A 44 6.20 -4.84 1.33
N VAL A 45 5.75 -5.35 0.18
CA VAL A 45 4.61 -4.78 -0.56
C VAL A 45 3.34 -4.76 0.30
N VAL A 46 3.06 -5.84 1.03
CA VAL A 46 1.89 -5.91 1.93
C VAL A 46 2.03 -4.91 3.08
N GLN A 47 3.22 -4.77 3.67
CA GLN A 47 3.47 -3.84 4.76
C GLN A 47 3.36 -2.37 4.33
N ILE A 48 3.93 -2.03 3.16
CA ILE A 48 3.82 -0.69 2.56
C ILE A 48 2.36 -0.39 2.26
N ALA A 49 1.64 -1.30 1.61
CA ALA A 49 0.22 -1.12 1.27
C ALA A 49 -0.66 -0.92 2.52
N GLY A 50 -0.41 -1.68 3.59
CA GLY A 50 -1.07 -1.47 4.88
C GLY A 50 -0.81 -0.07 5.45
N SER A 51 0.44 0.38 5.38
CA SER A 51 0.84 1.71 5.86
C SER A 51 0.20 2.84 5.05
N CYS A 52 0.18 2.73 3.72
CA CYS A 52 -0.47 3.68 2.81
C CYS A 52 -1.97 3.78 3.08
N PHE A 53 -2.66 2.65 3.27
CA PHE A 53 -4.09 2.65 3.58
C PHE A 53 -4.41 3.29 4.94
N ILE A 54 -3.63 2.99 5.97
CA ILE A 54 -3.78 3.62 7.29
C ILE A 54 -3.56 5.14 7.19
N ALA A 55 -2.55 5.58 6.44
CA ALA A 55 -2.28 6.98 6.22
C ALA A 55 -3.43 7.67 5.46
N LEU A 56 -3.92 7.08 4.37
CA LEU A 56 -5.08 7.58 3.62
C LEU A 56 -6.31 7.72 4.51
N ASN A 57 -6.64 6.71 5.32
CA ASN A 57 -7.80 6.77 6.22
C ASN A 57 -7.64 7.79 7.35
N ARG A 58 -6.42 8.01 7.85
CA ARG A 58 -6.16 9.05 8.87
C ARG A 58 -6.23 10.46 8.27
N CYS A 59 -5.83 10.64 7.01
CA CYS A 59 -5.91 11.91 6.32
C CYS A 59 -7.32 12.26 5.80
N LYS A 60 -8.26 11.30 5.79
CA LYS A 60 -9.70 11.55 5.51
C LYS A 60 -10.46 12.25 6.64
N VAL A 61 -9.79 12.63 7.73
CA VAL A 61 -10.37 13.51 8.77
C VAL A 61 -10.15 14.97 8.35
N ALA A 62 -11.00 15.46 7.45
CA ALA A 62 -11.24 16.87 7.15
C ALA A 62 -12.61 17.04 6.48
#